data_AF-A0A0R3R0B0-F1
#
_entry.id   AF-A0A0R3R0B0-F1
#
_cell.length_a   1.000
_cell.length_b   1.000
_cell.length_c   1.000
_cell.angle_alpha   90.00
_cell.angle_beta   90.00
_cell.angle_gamma   90.00
#
_symmetry.space_group_name_H-M   'P 1'
#
loop_
_entity.id
_entity.type
_entity.pdbx_description
1 polymer ?
#
loop_
_entity_poly.entity_id
_entity_poly.type
_entity_poly.pdbx_seq_one_letter_code
_entity_poly.pdbx_strand_id
1 'polypeptide(L)'
;MRLLGITMKICQSIIEQYEPSKEARELNHMTIDGFTNYLHGDENFLFDNTHRIVCQKMNQPFSNYFIATSFNTSLTDDQLKEPLNCKGYIEALRRNCRFIEVDVWEPIAGTDEKEPMVHNRRSTSKLTISTVLKVINEMAFQRTRYPLFVRLEIHLNVEWQMILVDMFHDTFGDKLYQPNNDPIDWTERRPTPKDFQMKIILIGERLEGVESDIGEVTLENENFEVQSGEVIDSASKSPKRMLFCRKLSDLMCPWAIPAVFKETPLNTSDMPNKNCHLLLSSEHNCHKMIQNFPSELARTAKDHLMLLTPNASRIDSSNMNPQEFWNYGIQMQGKFSENGGCGYVLKPSIMREEVYTPGDIMPIPPQILYLRILSGQHLPRPRGSTAKGNSTDPYVVVEIFGCPTDCTEERTRTVKNDGANPAFDESFQFEITVPEMALVRFLVLDDDFIDDDFIGQYTIPFECLKNGYRHVPLLNNEGEVLENCTLFVHVAVTNRYGGGVINNFKSEN
;
A
#
# COMPACT_ATOMS: atom_id res chain seq x y z
N MET A 1 35.70 7.63 15.10
CA MET A 1 34.38 7.19 14.61
C MET A 1 34.64 6.19 13.47
N ARG A 2 34.63 4.88 13.73
CA ARG A 2 34.70 3.88 12.63
C ARG A 2 33.34 3.88 11.96
N LEU A 3 33.27 4.34 10.71
CA LEU A 3 32.08 4.20 9.88
C LEU A 3 31.89 2.68 9.65
N LEU A 4 30.93 2.08 10.35
CA LEU A 4 30.62 0.66 10.22
C LEU A 4 30.25 0.37 8.75
N GLY A 5 30.85 -0.66 8.17
CA GLY A 5 30.54 -1.10 6.79
C GLY A 5 31.29 -0.38 5.67
N ILE A 6 32.07 0.67 5.94
CA ILE A 6 32.90 1.32 4.91
C ILE A 6 34.28 0.68 4.87
N THR A 7 34.65 0.14 3.71
CA THR A 7 35.96 -0.45 3.46
C THR A 7 36.78 0.42 2.51
N MET A 8 38.10 0.31 2.57
CA MET A 8 38.99 1.00 1.63
C MET A 8 38.65 0.67 0.17
N LYS A 9 38.23 -0.58 -0.09
CA LYS A 9 37.79 -1.03 -1.42
C LYS A 9 36.55 -0.27 -1.91
N ILE A 10 35.60 0.04 -1.03
CA ILE A 10 34.41 0.84 -1.37
C ILE A 10 34.82 2.28 -1.69
N CYS A 11 35.69 2.89 -0.88
CA CYS A 11 36.17 4.24 -1.16
C CYS A 11 36.90 4.32 -2.52
N GLN A 12 37.74 3.32 -2.83
CA GLN A 12 38.44 3.23 -4.11
C GLN A 12 37.49 3.04 -5.29
N SER A 13 36.44 2.21 -5.16
CA SER A 13 35.47 2.05 -6.24
C SER A 13 34.68 3.33 -6.53
N ILE A 14 34.33 4.09 -5.48
CA ILE A 14 33.67 5.40 -5.64
C ILE A 14 34.60 6.37 -6.39
N ILE A 15 35.88 6.44 -6.02
CA ILE A 15 36.85 7.28 -6.70
C ILE A 15 36.98 6.86 -8.17
N GLU A 16 37.18 5.58 -8.45
CA GLU A 16 37.32 5.09 -9.83
C GLU A 16 36.10 5.40 -10.70
N GLN A 17 34.90 5.36 -10.12
CA GLN A 17 33.65 5.58 -10.83
C GLN A 17 33.34 7.06 -11.09
N TYR A 18 33.58 7.94 -10.11
CA TYR A 18 33.08 9.31 -10.16
C TYR A 18 34.15 10.38 -10.41
N GLU A 19 35.42 10.08 -10.14
CA GLU A 19 36.51 11.06 -10.30
C GLU A 19 36.87 11.27 -11.78
N PRO A 20 36.65 12.46 -12.35
CA PRO A 20 36.97 12.72 -13.75
C PRO A 20 38.49 12.78 -14.01
N SER A 21 39.29 13.27 -13.05
CA SER A 21 40.73 13.40 -13.24
C SER A 21 41.42 12.04 -13.15
N LYS A 22 42.08 11.66 -14.25
CA LYS A 22 42.89 10.43 -14.30
C LYS A 22 44.03 10.46 -13.27
N GLU A 23 44.68 11.61 -13.12
CA GLU A 23 45.78 11.79 -12.15
C GLU A 23 45.28 11.61 -10.71
N ALA A 24 44.11 12.15 -10.39
CA ALA A 24 43.51 11.99 -9.07
C ALA A 24 43.09 10.53 -8.80
N ARG A 25 42.52 9.83 -9.79
CA ARG A 25 42.19 8.39 -9.69
C ARG A 25 43.42 7.53 -9.41
N GLU A 26 44.51 7.75 -10.13
CA GLU A 26 45.78 7.02 -9.93
C GLU A 26 46.34 7.23 -8.51
N LEU A 27 46.14 8.42 -7.93
CA LEU A 27 46.55 8.75 -6.56
C LEU A 27 45.52 8.33 -5.49
N ASN A 28 44.38 7.73 -5.87
CA ASN A 28 43.24 7.46 -4.98
C ASN A 28 42.75 8.72 -4.24
N HIS A 29 42.73 9.85 -4.93
CA HIS A 29 42.19 11.12 -4.45
C HIS A 29 40.87 11.44 -5.15
N MET A 30 40.01 12.21 -4.48
CA MET A 30 38.78 12.74 -5.04
C MET A 30 38.84 14.27 -5.03
N THR A 31 38.63 14.87 -6.20
CA THR A 31 38.52 16.31 -6.40
C THR A 31 37.11 16.81 -6.08
N ILE A 32 36.91 18.12 -6.10
CA ILE A 32 35.58 18.71 -5.89
C ILE A 32 34.61 18.26 -6.98
N ASP A 33 35.07 18.17 -8.23
CA ASP A 33 34.23 17.72 -9.35
C ASP A 33 33.87 16.23 -9.19
N GLY A 34 34.83 15.39 -8.80
CA GLY A 34 34.56 13.98 -8.50
C GLY A 34 33.59 13.80 -7.33
N PHE A 35 33.73 14.60 -6.28
CA PHE A 35 32.82 14.57 -5.13
C PHE A 35 31.42 15.06 -5.50
N THR A 36 31.32 16.08 -6.36
CA THR A 36 30.04 16.59 -6.88
C THR A 36 29.37 15.53 -7.75
N ASN A 37 30.11 14.89 -8.65
CA ASN A 37 29.61 13.78 -9.46
C ASN A 37 29.13 12.61 -8.59
N TYR A 38 29.89 12.27 -7.55
CA TYR A 38 29.48 11.26 -6.58
C TYR A 38 28.14 11.64 -5.95
N LEU A 39 27.98 12.86 -5.40
CA LEU A 39 26.75 13.31 -4.76
C LEU A 39 25.53 13.28 -5.71
N HIS A 40 25.72 13.53 -7.01
CA HIS A 40 24.64 13.44 -8.02
C HIS A 40 24.39 12.00 -8.50
N GLY A 41 25.20 11.02 -8.09
CA GLY A 41 25.01 9.62 -8.44
C GLY A 41 23.77 9.01 -7.77
N ASP A 42 23.18 8.00 -8.42
CA ASP A 42 21.94 7.33 -7.96
C ASP A 42 22.02 6.76 -6.53
N GLU A 43 23.22 6.43 -6.07
CA GLU A 43 23.49 5.94 -4.72
C GLU A 43 23.33 7.01 -3.63
N ASN A 44 23.24 8.28 -4.01
CA ASN A 44 23.03 9.40 -3.10
C ASN A 44 21.59 9.92 -3.08
N PHE A 45 20.66 9.21 -3.71
CA PHE A 45 19.24 9.45 -3.44
C PHE A 45 18.87 9.12 -1.99
N LEU A 46 17.83 9.79 -1.51
CA LEU A 46 17.33 9.69 -0.14
C LEU A 46 16.88 8.27 0.24
N PHE A 47 16.35 7.51 -0.71
CA PHE A 47 15.81 6.18 -0.48
C PHE A 47 16.91 5.14 -0.23
N ASP A 48 16.79 4.36 0.85
CA ASP A 48 17.70 3.25 1.12
C ASP A 48 17.48 2.08 0.17
N ASN A 49 18.48 1.82 -0.67
CA ASN A 49 18.49 0.71 -1.61
C ASN A 49 18.39 -0.66 -0.92
N THR A 50 18.72 -0.79 0.36
CA THR A 50 18.48 -2.04 1.11
C THR A 50 16.99 -2.37 1.26
N HIS A 51 16.10 -1.35 1.22
CA HIS A 51 14.65 -1.52 1.23
C HIS A 51 14.06 -1.75 -0.17
N ARG A 52 14.88 -1.77 -1.24
CA ARG A 52 14.45 -2.20 -2.59
C ARG A 52 14.38 -3.73 -2.73
N ILE A 53 14.84 -4.46 -1.73
CA ILE A 53 14.64 -5.91 -1.61
C ILE A 53 13.81 -6.22 -0.37
N VAL A 54 13.24 -7.42 -0.33
CA VAL A 54 12.50 -7.90 0.84
C VAL A 54 13.47 -8.04 2.01
N CYS A 55 13.31 -7.17 3.01
CA CYS A 55 14.20 -7.05 4.17
C CYS A 55 13.50 -7.39 5.50
N GLN A 56 12.17 -7.46 5.51
CA GLN A 56 11.39 -7.77 6.70
C GLN A 56 11.14 -9.27 6.85
N LYS A 57 10.74 -9.70 8.05
CA LYS A 57 10.33 -11.08 8.30
C LYS A 57 9.03 -11.37 7.58
N MET A 58 9.01 -12.41 6.75
CA MET A 58 7.83 -12.79 5.93
C MET A 58 7.11 -14.05 6.45
N ASN A 59 7.44 -14.48 7.67
CA ASN A 59 6.92 -15.67 8.34
C ASN A 59 6.03 -15.35 9.56
N GLN A 60 5.49 -14.13 9.63
CA GLN A 60 4.48 -13.76 10.62
C GLN A 60 3.07 -14.04 10.06
N PRO A 61 2.03 -14.14 10.89
CA PRO A 61 0.65 -14.25 10.41
C PRO A 61 0.24 -13.13 9.46
N PHE A 62 -0.66 -13.36 8.51
CA PHE A 62 -1.17 -12.28 7.62
C PHE A 62 -1.73 -11.07 8.37
N SER A 63 -2.35 -11.28 9.54
CA SER A 63 -2.84 -10.19 10.39
C SER A 63 -1.72 -9.26 10.88
N ASN A 64 -0.45 -9.66 10.80
CA ASN A 64 0.69 -8.86 11.20
C ASN A 64 1.28 -7.99 10.07
N TYR A 65 0.69 -7.97 8.88
CA TYR A 65 1.14 -7.14 7.77
C TYR A 65 0.06 -6.15 7.35
N PHE A 66 0.47 -4.95 6.93
CA PHE A 66 -0.28 -4.17 5.96
C PHE A 66 -0.16 -4.84 4.59
N ILE A 67 -1.27 -4.92 3.86
CA ILE A 67 -1.35 -5.59 2.57
C ILE A 67 -1.82 -4.58 1.53
N ALA A 68 -1.13 -4.54 0.39
CA ALA A 68 -1.49 -3.67 -0.71
C ALA A 68 -2.81 -4.12 -1.33
N THR A 69 -3.86 -3.34 -1.13
CA THR A 69 -5.22 -3.70 -1.55
C THR A 69 -5.68 -2.84 -2.74
N SER A 70 -6.66 -3.27 -3.52
CA SER A 70 -7.35 -2.44 -4.50
C SER A 70 -8.80 -2.90 -4.53
N PHE A 71 -9.72 -1.96 -4.32
CA PHE A 71 -11.16 -2.18 -4.46
C PHE A 71 -11.61 -1.68 -5.82
N ASN A 72 -12.66 -2.30 -6.36
CA ASN A 72 -13.16 -1.94 -7.69
C ASN A 72 -12.04 -1.90 -8.73
N THR A 73 -11.13 -2.87 -8.73
CA THR A 73 -9.88 -2.86 -9.51
C THR A 73 -10.10 -2.71 -11.02
N SER A 74 -11.32 -2.98 -11.50
CA SER A 74 -11.73 -2.77 -12.89
C SER A 74 -12.05 -1.30 -13.25
N LEU A 75 -12.22 -0.39 -12.29
CA LEU A 75 -12.46 1.03 -12.54
C LEU A 75 -11.17 1.74 -12.95
N THR A 76 -11.26 2.56 -14.00
CA THR A 76 -10.23 3.52 -14.40
C THR A 76 -10.88 4.86 -14.66
N ASP A 77 -10.25 5.96 -14.22
CA ASP A 77 -10.82 7.31 -14.26
C ASP A 77 -11.03 7.88 -15.68
N ASP A 78 -10.52 7.22 -16.72
CA ASP A 78 -10.69 7.65 -18.10
C ASP A 78 -11.88 6.97 -18.79
N GLN A 79 -12.97 7.73 -18.97
CA GLN A 79 -13.99 7.49 -20.00
C GLN A 79 -13.49 7.87 -21.41
N LEU A 80 -12.25 7.50 -21.75
CA LEU A 80 -11.72 7.69 -23.11
C LEU A 80 -12.01 6.45 -23.97
N LYS A 81 -12.65 6.73 -25.11
CA LYS A 81 -13.18 5.80 -26.12
C LYS A 81 -12.08 5.02 -26.86
N GLU A 82 -11.39 4.11 -26.18
CA GLU A 82 -10.62 3.05 -26.84
C GLU A 82 -11.09 1.66 -26.35
N PRO A 83 -11.02 0.61 -27.17
CA PRO A 83 -11.51 -0.71 -26.78
C PRO A 83 -10.62 -1.29 -25.67
N LEU A 84 -11.13 -1.21 -24.44
CA LEU A 84 -11.02 -2.19 -23.34
C LEU A 84 -9.70 -2.97 -23.28
N ASN A 85 -8.74 -2.46 -22.52
CA ASN A 85 -7.65 -3.28 -21.99
C ASN A 85 -7.79 -3.27 -20.46
N CYS A 86 -7.45 -4.35 -19.77
CA CYS A 86 -7.64 -4.53 -18.31
C CYS A 86 -6.71 -3.61 -17.47
N LYS A 87 -6.62 -2.32 -17.81
CA LYS A 87 -5.68 -1.33 -17.27
C LYS A 87 -5.73 -1.26 -15.76
N GLY A 88 -6.91 -1.23 -15.16
CA GLY A 88 -7.05 -1.22 -13.70
C GLY A 88 -6.35 -2.41 -13.02
N TYR A 89 -6.54 -3.63 -13.53
CA TYR A 89 -5.81 -4.82 -13.05
C TYR A 89 -4.31 -4.76 -13.32
N ILE A 90 -3.89 -4.31 -14.52
CA ILE A 90 -2.48 -4.19 -14.89
C ILE A 90 -1.78 -3.19 -13.96
N GLU A 91 -2.39 -2.04 -13.72
CA GLU A 91 -1.82 -0.94 -12.93
C GLU A 91 -1.77 -1.32 -11.45
N ALA A 92 -2.83 -1.93 -10.92
CA ALA A 92 -2.83 -2.47 -9.55
C ALA A 92 -1.71 -3.50 -9.36
N LEU A 93 -1.59 -4.48 -10.25
CA LEU A 93 -0.57 -5.52 -10.15
C LEU A 93 0.85 -5.00 -10.43
N ARG A 94 1.04 -4.01 -11.32
CA ARG A 94 2.32 -3.31 -11.53
C ARG A 94 2.80 -2.59 -10.27
N ARG A 95 1.87 -2.05 -9.50
CA ARG A 95 2.10 -1.44 -8.18
C ARG A 95 2.18 -2.49 -7.06
N ASN A 96 2.30 -3.77 -7.40
CA ASN A 96 2.37 -4.90 -6.47
C ASN A 96 1.20 -4.97 -5.50
N CYS A 97 0.00 -4.57 -5.92
CA CYS A 97 -1.22 -4.88 -5.18
C CYS A 97 -1.38 -6.39 -4.97
N ARG A 98 -1.65 -6.82 -3.73
CA ARG A 98 -1.71 -8.22 -3.26
C ARG A 98 -3.10 -8.64 -2.80
N PHE A 99 -4.08 -7.74 -2.86
CA PHE A 99 -5.48 -8.05 -2.66
C PHE A 99 -6.29 -7.28 -3.70
N ILE A 100 -6.93 -8.00 -4.63
CA ILE A 100 -7.75 -7.41 -5.70
C ILE A 100 -9.14 -8.00 -5.68
N GLU A 101 -10.07 -7.31 -6.34
CA GLU A 101 -11.47 -7.70 -6.43
C GLU A 101 -11.90 -7.95 -7.88
N VAL A 102 -12.71 -8.98 -8.08
CA VAL A 102 -13.28 -9.37 -9.37
C VAL A 102 -14.76 -9.64 -9.20
N ASP A 103 -15.59 -8.76 -9.77
CA ASP A 103 -17.06 -8.86 -9.76
C ASP A 103 -17.53 -9.56 -11.04
N VAL A 104 -17.99 -10.81 -10.90
CA VAL A 104 -18.25 -11.76 -12.00
C VAL A 104 -19.75 -11.93 -12.21
N TRP A 105 -20.19 -11.69 -13.44
CA TRP A 105 -21.59 -11.70 -13.86
C TRP A 105 -21.83 -12.66 -15.01
N GLU A 106 -23.07 -13.12 -15.13
CA GLU A 106 -23.50 -13.97 -16.23
C GLU A 106 -23.39 -13.21 -17.57
N PRO A 107 -23.06 -13.91 -18.66
CA PRO A 107 -23.24 -13.34 -19.99
C PRO A 107 -24.72 -13.06 -20.27
N ILE A 108 -24.99 -11.95 -20.93
CA ILE A 108 -26.36 -11.56 -21.29
C ILE A 108 -26.82 -12.38 -22.50
N ALA A 109 -27.88 -13.17 -22.31
CA ALA A 109 -28.49 -13.95 -23.37
C ALA A 109 -28.93 -13.06 -24.56
N GLY A 110 -28.64 -13.51 -25.78
CA GLY A 110 -28.93 -12.76 -27.01
C GLY A 110 -27.87 -11.73 -27.40
N THR A 111 -26.74 -11.69 -26.70
CA THR A 111 -25.55 -10.93 -27.09
C THR A 111 -24.41 -11.85 -27.58
N ASP A 112 -23.30 -11.27 -28.01
CA ASP A 112 -22.09 -12.02 -28.39
C ASP A 112 -21.26 -12.52 -27.19
N GLU A 113 -21.73 -12.29 -25.96
CA GLU A 113 -21.09 -12.75 -24.72
C GLU A 113 -21.20 -14.29 -24.61
N LYS A 114 -20.06 -14.98 -24.55
CA LYS A 114 -19.98 -16.47 -24.56
C LYS A 114 -19.33 -17.08 -23.32
N GLU A 115 -18.94 -16.24 -22.37
CA GLU A 115 -18.27 -16.63 -21.13
C GLU A 115 -18.67 -15.68 -20.00
N PRO A 116 -18.37 -16.00 -18.73
CA PRO A 116 -18.62 -15.07 -17.63
C PRO A 116 -17.92 -13.72 -17.87
N MET A 117 -18.60 -12.66 -17.47
CA MET A 117 -18.14 -11.28 -17.68
C MET A 117 -17.72 -10.68 -16.35
N VAL A 118 -16.74 -9.77 -16.39
CA VAL A 118 -16.41 -8.90 -15.27
C VAL A 118 -17.07 -7.56 -15.51
N HIS A 119 -17.95 -7.17 -14.59
CA HIS A 119 -18.70 -5.92 -14.67
C HIS A 119 -18.57 -5.18 -13.35
N ASN A 120 -18.23 -3.90 -13.40
CA ASN A 120 -18.34 -3.03 -12.24
C ASN A 120 -19.67 -2.30 -12.31
N ARG A 121 -20.52 -2.38 -11.27
CA ARG A 121 -21.81 -1.66 -11.24
C ARG A 121 -21.68 -0.14 -11.44
N ARG A 122 -20.50 0.43 -11.21
CA ARG A 122 -20.19 1.87 -11.40
C ARG A 122 -19.57 2.20 -12.77
N SER A 123 -19.31 1.21 -13.62
CA SER A 123 -18.75 1.40 -14.96
C SER A 123 -19.63 0.79 -16.04
N THR A 124 -19.67 1.43 -17.20
CA THR A 124 -20.29 0.89 -18.41
C THR A 124 -19.39 -0.14 -19.12
N SER A 125 -18.11 -0.23 -18.74
CA SER A 125 -17.15 -1.17 -19.32
C SER A 125 -17.39 -2.61 -18.83
N LYS A 126 -17.46 -3.55 -19.78
CA LYS A 126 -17.47 -4.98 -19.50
C LYS A 126 -16.17 -5.61 -19.98
N LEU A 127 -15.57 -6.47 -19.16
CA LEU A 127 -14.39 -7.24 -19.52
C LEU A 127 -14.77 -8.73 -19.57
N THR A 128 -14.10 -9.51 -20.40
CA THR A 128 -14.30 -10.95 -20.38
C THR A 128 -13.46 -11.56 -19.26
N ILE A 129 -13.98 -12.57 -18.55
CA ILE A 129 -13.24 -13.19 -17.45
C ILE A 129 -11.92 -13.80 -17.94
N SER A 130 -11.88 -14.39 -19.15
CA SER A 130 -10.64 -14.95 -19.71
C SER A 130 -9.53 -13.91 -19.83
N THR A 131 -9.87 -12.67 -20.21
CA THR A 131 -8.89 -11.58 -20.33
C THR A 131 -8.37 -11.18 -18.95
N VAL A 132 -9.26 -11.05 -17.96
CA VAL A 132 -8.87 -10.70 -16.58
C VAL A 132 -7.99 -11.80 -15.96
N LEU A 133 -8.36 -13.08 -16.10
CA LEU A 133 -7.56 -14.20 -15.56
C LEU A 133 -6.18 -14.29 -16.22
N LYS A 134 -6.06 -14.07 -17.54
CA LYS A 134 -4.77 -14.03 -18.24
C LYS A 134 -3.86 -12.94 -17.69
N VAL A 135 -4.39 -11.72 -17.53
CA VAL A 135 -3.65 -10.59 -16.95
C VAL A 135 -3.20 -10.92 -15.52
N ILE A 136 -4.09 -11.44 -14.68
CA ILE A 136 -3.73 -11.86 -13.32
C ILE A 136 -2.62 -12.92 -13.37
N ASN A 137 -2.76 -13.96 -14.20
CA ASN A 137 -1.79 -15.04 -14.31
C ASN A 137 -0.39 -14.54 -14.71
N GLU A 138 -0.33 -13.63 -15.69
CA GLU A 138 0.91 -13.05 -16.20
C GLU A 138 1.56 -12.10 -15.20
N MET A 139 0.76 -11.28 -14.51
CA MET A 139 1.25 -10.15 -13.71
C MET A 139 1.43 -10.48 -12.22
N ALA A 140 0.68 -11.45 -11.68
CA ALA A 140 0.58 -11.71 -10.24
C ALA A 140 1.94 -11.83 -9.56
N PHE A 141 2.95 -12.44 -10.20
CA PHE A 141 4.24 -12.71 -9.57
C PHE A 141 5.45 -12.13 -10.32
N GLN A 142 5.26 -11.14 -11.21
CA GLN A 142 6.37 -10.58 -12.00
C GLN A 142 7.43 -9.88 -11.15
N ARG A 143 7.01 -9.22 -10.06
CA ARG A 143 7.87 -8.38 -9.22
C ARG A 143 7.93 -8.81 -7.76
N THR A 144 7.11 -9.79 -7.38
CA THR A 144 7.04 -10.33 -6.03
C THR A 144 6.66 -11.79 -6.08
N ARG A 145 7.18 -12.59 -5.14
CA ARG A 145 6.83 -14.02 -5.01
C ARG A 145 5.70 -14.25 -3.99
N TYR A 146 5.26 -13.22 -3.31
CA TYR A 146 4.27 -13.32 -2.23
C TYR A 146 2.85 -13.41 -2.79
N PRO A 147 1.94 -14.09 -2.05
CA PRO A 147 0.62 -14.47 -2.54
C PRO A 147 -0.20 -13.29 -3.05
N LEU A 148 -1.16 -13.58 -3.92
CA LEU A 148 -2.19 -12.64 -4.36
C LEU A 148 -3.55 -13.15 -3.89
N PHE A 149 -4.26 -12.34 -3.11
CA PHE A 149 -5.66 -12.57 -2.79
C PHE A 149 -6.54 -12.02 -3.91
N VAL A 150 -7.46 -12.85 -4.40
CA VAL A 150 -8.46 -12.46 -5.40
C VAL A 150 -9.83 -12.69 -4.77
N ARG A 151 -10.47 -11.60 -4.36
CA ARG A 151 -11.84 -11.62 -3.87
C ARG A 151 -12.81 -11.69 -5.04
N LEU A 152 -13.72 -12.65 -4.99
CA LEU A 152 -14.73 -12.87 -6.01
C LEU A 152 -16.10 -12.43 -5.49
N GLU A 153 -16.74 -11.48 -6.18
CA GLU A 153 -18.17 -11.24 -6.04
C GLU A 153 -18.88 -12.03 -7.16
N ILE A 154 -19.63 -13.06 -6.80
CA ILE A 154 -20.22 -14.01 -7.76
C ILE A 154 -21.71 -13.70 -7.97
N HIS A 155 -22.10 -13.41 -9.21
CA HIS A 155 -23.49 -13.26 -9.67
C HIS A 155 -23.80 -14.26 -10.79
N LEU A 156 -23.32 -15.50 -10.64
CA LEU A 156 -23.45 -16.58 -11.61
C LEU A 156 -24.41 -17.66 -11.12
N ASN A 157 -25.19 -18.24 -12.03
CA ASN A 157 -25.83 -19.53 -11.82
C ASN A 157 -24.80 -20.68 -11.77
N VAL A 158 -25.27 -21.86 -11.34
CA VAL A 158 -24.42 -23.03 -11.10
C VAL A 158 -23.66 -23.50 -12.37
N GLU A 159 -24.28 -23.40 -13.55
CA GLU A 159 -23.64 -23.83 -14.80
C GLU A 159 -22.44 -22.92 -15.13
N TRP A 160 -22.62 -21.61 -15.03
CA TRP A 160 -21.53 -20.64 -15.23
C TRP A 160 -20.47 -20.70 -14.12
N GLN A 161 -20.85 -21.03 -12.88
CA GLN A 161 -19.89 -21.29 -11.81
C GLN A 161 -18.97 -22.47 -12.14
N MET A 162 -19.50 -23.56 -12.71
CA MET A 162 -18.68 -24.71 -13.14
C MET A 162 -17.71 -24.32 -14.26
N ILE A 163 -18.18 -23.55 -15.24
CA ILE A 163 -17.30 -23.02 -16.30
C ILE A 163 -16.20 -22.14 -15.70
N LEU A 164 -16.53 -21.27 -14.75
CA LEU A 164 -15.56 -20.42 -14.07
C LEU A 164 -14.48 -21.25 -13.33
N VAL A 165 -14.87 -22.35 -12.69
CA VAL A 165 -13.93 -23.28 -12.04
C VAL A 165 -12.94 -23.87 -13.05
N ASP A 166 -13.43 -24.35 -14.19
CA ASP A 166 -12.58 -24.90 -15.25
C ASP A 166 -11.61 -23.83 -15.76
N MET A 167 -12.10 -22.60 -15.98
CA MET A 167 -11.26 -21.47 -16.40
C MET A 167 -10.17 -21.10 -15.37
N PHE A 168 -10.45 -21.19 -14.07
CA PHE A 168 -9.44 -20.98 -13.03
C PHE A 168 -8.35 -22.04 -13.08
N HIS A 169 -8.72 -23.32 -13.20
CA HIS A 169 -7.75 -24.41 -13.31
C HIS A 169 -6.91 -24.29 -14.58
N ASP A 170 -7.55 -24.07 -15.72
CA ASP A 170 -6.88 -23.95 -17.02
C ASP A 170 -5.91 -22.76 -17.08
N THR A 171 -6.29 -21.64 -16.46
CA THR A 171 -5.50 -20.39 -16.56
C THR A 171 -4.39 -20.31 -15.50
N PHE A 172 -4.70 -20.64 -14.23
CA PHE A 172 -3.75 -20.45 -13.14
C PHE A 172 -2.89 -21.70 -12.87
N GLY A 173 -3.38 -22.90 -13.19
CA GLY A 173 -2.66 -24.15 -12.96
C GLY A 173 -2.09 -24.24 -11.54
N ASP A 174 -0.78 -24.48 -11.43
CA ASP A 174 -0.07 -24.61 -10.15
C ASP A 174 -0.06 -23.32 -9.31
N LYS A 175 -0.33 -22.16 -9.89
CA LYS A 175 -0.43 -20.91 -9.13
C LYS A 175 -1.72 -20.85 -8.31
N LEU A 176 -2.78 -21.58 -8.69
CA LEU A 176 -4.02 -21.60 -7.91
C LEU A 176 -3.77 -22.33 -6.57
N TYR A 177 -4.14 -21.69 -5.47
CA TYR A 177 -4.20 -22.38 -4.18
C TYR A 177 -5.37 -23.37 -4.18
N GLN A 178 -5.10 -24.62 -3.78
CA GLN A 178 -6.09 -25.69 -3.73
C GLN A 178 -6.23 -26.17 -2.27
N PRO A 179 -7.23 -25.66 -1.53
CA PRO A 179 -7.42 -25.99 -0.11
C PRO A 179 -7.46 -27.49 0.19
N ASN A 180 -8.14 -28.27 -0.64
CA ASN A 180 -8.27 -29.73 -0.46
C ASN A 180 -6.94 -30.49 -0.54
N ASN A 181 -5.90 -29.86 -1.10
CA ASN A 181 -4.56 -30.44 -1.22
C ASN A 181 -3.59 -29.86 -0.18
N ASP A 182 -4.01 -28.91 0.66
CA ASP A 182 -3.18 -28.37 1.72
C ASP A 182 -3.13 -29.35 2.89
N PRO A 183 -1.96 -29.87 3.28
CA PRO A 183 -1.84 -30.75 4.43
C PRO A 183 -2.08 -30.05 5.78
N ILE A 184 -2.13 -28.71 5.79
CA ILE A 184 -2.32 -27.89 6.99
C ILE A 184 -3.74 -27.31 6.98
N ASP A 185 -4.51 -27.57 8.04
CA ASP A 185 -5.88 -27.04 8.20
C ASP A 185 -5.93 -25.61 8.74
N TRP A 186 -4.77 -25.06 9.12
CA TRP A 186 -4.54 -23.71 9.66
C TRP A 186 -5.32 -23.38 10.94
N THR A 187 -5.76 -24.40 11.68
CA THR A 187 -6.52 -24.24 12.93
C THR A 187 -5.64 -23.92 14.14
N GLU A 188 -4.45 -24.53 14.21
CA GLU A 188 -3.49 -24.34 15.31
C GLU A 188 -2.40 -23.31 14.99
N ARG A 189 -2.10 -23.13 13.70
CA ARG A 189 -1.08 -22.19 13.20
C ARG A 189 -1.73 -21.20 12.27
N ARG A 190 -1.43 -19.91 12.45
CA ARG A 190 -1.90 -18.87 11.53
C ARG A 190 -1.07 -18.83 10.24
N PRO A 191 -1.72 -18.66 9.07
CA PRO A 191 -1.07 -18.62 7.76
C PRO A 191 -0.21 -17.37 7.56
N THR A 192 0.90 -17.51 6.82
CA THR A 192 1.89 -16.44 6.60
C THR A 192 2.14 -16.18 5.10
N PRO A 193 2.63 -14.99 4.70
CA PRO A 193 3.00 -14.74 3.30
C PRO A 193 4.03 -15.74 2.76
N LYS A 194 4.94 -16.24 3.61
CA LYS A 194 5.95 -17.24 3.21
C LYS A 194 5.35 -18.60 2.88
N ASP A 195 4.26 -19.01 3.53
CA ASP A 195 3.65 -20.32 3.30
C ASP A 195 2.96 -20.41 1.92
N PHE A 196 2.47 -19.29 1.40
CA PHE A 196 1.68 -19.21 0.16
C PHE A 196 2.43 -18.52 -0.99
N GLN A 197 3.76 -18.65 -1.04
CA GLN A 197 4.53 -18.07 -2.14
C GLN A 197 4.08 -18.64 -3.49
N MET A 198 3.98 -17.75 -4.48
CA MET A 198 3.52 -18.06 -5.84
C MET A 198 2.08 -18.59 -5.90
N LYS A 199 1.27 -18.36 -4.86
CA LYS A 199 -0.13 -18.78 -4.82
C LYS A 199 -1.12 -17.62 -5.00
N ILE A 200 -2.11 -17.86 -5.85
CA ILE A 200 -3.32 -17.06 -6.02
C ILE A 200 -4.37 -17.69 -5.12
N ILE A 201 -4.82 -16.94 -4.12
CA ILE A 201 -5.77 -17.40 -3.10
C ILE A 201 -7.13 -16.77 -3.42
N LEU A 202 -8.12 -17.61 -3.70
CA LEU A 202 -9.48 -17.14 -3.96
C LEU A 202 -10.21 -16.91 -2.63
N ILE A 203 -10.84 -15.74 -2.52
CA ILE A 203 -11.61 -15.30 -1.37
C ILE A 203 -13.06 -15.12 -1.81
N GLY A 204 -13.99 -15.73 -1.10
CA GLY A 204 -15.41 -15.66 -1.42
C GLY A 204 -16.22 -16.55 -0.51
N GLU A 205 -17.48 -16.71 -0.89
CA GLU A 205 -18.45 -17.51 -0.16
C GLU A 205 -18.15 -19.00 -0.17
N ARG A 206 -18.49 -19.69 0.92
CA ARG A 206 -18.25 -21.13 1.07
C ARG A 206 -19.49 -21.85 1.59
N LEU A 207 -19.76 -23.02 1.04
CA LEU A 207 -20.83 -23.90 1.50
C LEU A 207 -20.48 -24.56 2.83
N GLU A 208 -21.44 -24.59 3.75
CA GLU A 208 -21.35 -25.36 5.00
C GLU A 208 -21.73 -26.84 4.76
N GLY A 209 -21.09 -27.76 5.49
CA GLY A 209 -21.37 -29.21 5.43
C GLY A 209 -20.88 -29.91 4.16
N VAL A 210 -21.00 -31.24 4.11
CA VAL A 210 -20.30 -32.11 3.12
C VAL A 210 -21.26 -32.83 2.15
N GLU A 211 -22.59 -32.73 2.32
CA GLU A 211 -23.50 -33.74 1.76
C GLU A 211 -24.06 -33.44 0.36
N SER A 212 -23.91 -32.23 -0.19
CA SER A 212 -24.48 -31.85 -1.49
C SER A 212 -23.49 -31.11 -2.40
N ASP A 213 -23.56 -31.41 -3.70
CA ASP A 213 -22.81 -30.77 -4.79
C ASP A 213 -23.27 -29.33 -5.07
N ILE A 214 -24.51 -29.02 -4.69
CA ILE A 214 -25.11 -27.68 -4.80
C ILE A 214 -25.74 -27.34 -3.45
N GLY A 215 -25.44 -26.15 -2.93
CA GLY A 215 -26.07 -25.64 -1.71
C GLY A 215 -26.49 -24.19 -1.86
N GLU A 216 -27.14 -23.66 -0.84
CA GLU A 216 -27.58 -22.27 -0.79
C GLU A 216 -26.63 -21.47 0.12
N VAL A 217 -26.12 -20.35 -0.39
CA VAL A 217 -25.33 -19.38 0.39
C VAL A 217 -26.18 -18.15 0.62
N THR A 218 -26.08 -17.61 1.83
CA THR A 218 -26.68 -16.31 2.18
C THR A 218 -25.64 -15.22 1.94
N LEU A 219 -25.89 -14.34 0.97
CA LEU A 219 -25.01 -13.19 0.72
C LEU A 219 -25.32 -12.12 1.76
N GLU A 220 -24.35 -11.80 2.63
CA GLU A 220 -24.47 -10.64 3.50
C GLU A 220 -24.34 -9.37 2.64
N ASN A 221 -25.35 -8.51 2.68
CA ASN A 221 -25.31 -7.24 1.94
C ASN A 221 -24.28 -6.30 2.58
N GLU A 222 -23.11 -6.17 1.95
CA GLU A 222 -22.07 -5.19 2.34
C GLU A 222 -22.45 -3.74 1.99
N ASN A 223 -23.53 -3.54 1.21
CA ASN A 223 -24.08 -2.23 0.91
C ASN A 223 -24.86 -1.69 2.12
N PHE A 224 -24.12 -1.09 3.05
CA PHE A 224 -24.66 -0.18 4.07
C PHE A 224 -25.11 1.12 3.40
N GLU A 225 -26.25 1.10 2.72
CA GLU A 225 -26.88 2.30 2.19
C GLU A 225 -27.26 3.25 3.33
N VAL A 226 -26.56 4.37 3.45
CA VAL A 226 -27.14 5.60 4.01
C VAL A 226 -27.79 6.31 2.82
N GLN A 227 -29.03 5.96 2.51
CA GLN A 227 -29.83 6.74 1.56
C GLN A 227 -30.28 8.03 2.26
N SER A 228 -29.94 9.14 1.63
CA SER A 228 -30.36 10.49 1.99
C SER A 228 -31.89 10.58 2.03
N GLY A 229 -32.45 10.70 3.23
CA GLY A 229 -33.61 11.55 3.51
C GLY A 229 -34.96 11.29 2.85
N GLU A 230 -35.15 10.27 2.01
CA GLU A 230 -36.47 9.93 1.45
C GLU A 230 -37.01 8.62 2.03
N VAL A 231 -38.14 8.74 2.73
CA VAL A 231 -38.91 7.63 3.29
C VAL A 231 -39.54 6.87 2.12
N ILE A 232 -38.93 5.76 1.72
CA ILE A 232 -39.58 4.75 0.89
C ILE A 232 -39.63 3.46 1.69
N ASP A 233 -40.83 2.87 1.65
CA ASP A 233 -41.38 1.81 2.49
C ASP A 233 -40.39 0.71 2.93
N SER A 234 -40.40 0.42 4.22
CA SER A 234 -39.59 -0.59 4.92
C SER A 234 -40.03 -2.03 4.63
N ALA A 235 -40.32 -2.35 3.37
CA ALA A 235 -40.80 -3.66 2.94
C ALA A 235 -39.79 -4.34 2.00
N SER A 236 -39.10 -5.35 2.56
CA SER A 236 -38.22 -6.36 1.93
C SER A 236 -36.72 -6.04 1.80
N LYS A 237 -35.97 -6.20 2.91
CA LYS A 237 -34.55 -6.62 2.83
C LYS A 237 -34.43 -8.06 3.31
N SER A 238 -34.94 -9.00 2.51
CA SER A 238 -34.59 -10.41 2.70
C SER A 238 -33.14 -10.61 2.26
N PRO A 239 -32.35 -11.43 2.97
CA PRO A 239 -30.98 -11.68 2.57
C PRO A 239 -30.98 -12.36 1.20
N LYS A 240 -30.14 -11.87 0.27
CA LYS A 240 -30.05 -12.42 -1.08
C LYS A 240 -29.45 -13.82 -0.98
N ARG A 241 -30.21 -14.82 -1.39
CA ARG A 241 -29.75 -16.20 -1.43
C ARG A 241 -29.37 -16.58 -2.85
N MET A 242 -28.30 -17.35 -2.98
CA MET A 242 -27.81 -17.83 -4.27
C MET A 242 -27.43 -19.30 -4.15
N LEU A 243 -27.74 -20.07 -5.20
CA LEU A 243 -27.23 -21.43 -5.34
C LEU A 243 -25.74 -21.38 -5.67
N PHE A 244 -24.95 -22.16 -4.95
CA PHE A 244 -23.51 -22.21 -5.08
C PHE A 244 -23.06 -23.66 -5.29
N CYS A 245 -22.12 -23.87 -6.21
CA CYS A 245 -21.59 -25.20 -6.50
C CYS A 245 -20.42 -25.55 -5.57
N ARG A 246 -20.34 -26.82 -5.17
CA ARG A 246 -19.28 -27.33 -4.29
C ARG A 246 -17.89 -27.12 -4.88
N LYS A 247 -17.73 -27.35 -6.19
CA LYS A 247 -16.46 -27.20 -6.87
C LYS A 247 -15.88 -25.79 -6.74
N LEU A 248 -16.71 -24.75 -6.85
CA LEU A 248 -16.27 -23.36 -6.65
C LEU A 248 -16.02 -23.09 -5.16
N SER A 249 -16.89 -23.57 -4.27
CA SER A 249 -16.73 -23.46 -2.81
C SER A 249 -15.43 -24.07 -2.30
N ASP A 250 -15.01 -25.19 -2.87
CA ASP A 250 -13.80 -25.91 -2.46
C ASP A 250 -12.51 -25.22 -2.90
N LEU A 251 -12.58 -24.29 -3.87
CA LEU A 251 -11.48 -23.41 -4.23
C LEU A 251 -11.34 -22.20 -3.29
N MET A 252 -12.39 -21.85 -2.54
CA MET A 252 -12.35 -20.69 -1.63
C MET A 252 -11.50 -21.00 -0.40
N CYS A 253 -10.75 -19.99 0.03
CA CYS A 253 -9.84 -20.11 1.16
C CYS A 253 -10.57 -20.45 2.47
N PRO A 254 -10.29 -21.61 3.11
CA PRO A 254 -11.05 -22.09 4.25
C PRO A 254 -10.78 -21.26 5.53
N TRP A 255 -9.63 -20.60 5.59
CA TRP A 255 -9.18 -19.83 6.75
C TRP A 255 -9.40 -18.31 6.58
N ALA A 256 -9.88 -17.86 5.41
CA ALA A 256 -10.17 -16.46 5.11
C ALA A 256 -11.56 -16.29 4.49
N ILE A 257 -12.56 -16.94 5.10
CA ILE A 257 -13.96 -16.76 4.73
C ILE A 257 -14.37 -15.35 5.14
N PRO A 258 -14.89 -14.51 4.22
CA PRO A 258 -15.33 -13.16 4.55
C PRO A 258 -16.45 -13.17 5.59
N ALA A 259 -16.34 -12.36 6.63
CA ALA A 259 -17.41 -12.10 7.57
C ALA A 259 -17.56 -10.61 7.84
N VAL A 260 -18.79 -10.10 7.87
CA VAL A 260 -19.04 -8.68 8.14
C VAL A 260 -18.79 -8.37 9.61
N PHE A 261 -17.90 -7.42 9.87
CA PHE A 261 -17.60 -6.90 11.19
C PHE A 261 -18.72 -5.95 11.64
N LYS A 262 -19.50 -6.36 12.65
CA LYS A 262 -20.66 -5.61 13.14
C LYS A 262 -20.27 -4.70 14.31
N GLU A 263 -20.98 -3.58 14.45
CA GLU A 263 -20.86 -2.62 15.56
C GLU A 263 -21.42 -3.23 16.85
N THR A 264 -20.70 -4.17 17.45
CA THR A 264 -21.07 -4.79 18.73
C THR A 264 -19.88 -4.83 19.68
N PRO A 265 -20.04 -4.50 20.97
CA PRO A 265 -18.99 -4.75 21.96
C PRO A 265 -18.71 -6.25 21.96
N LEU A 266 -17.45 -6.63 21.73
CA LEU A 266 -17.04 -8.03 21.65
C LEU A 266 -17.21 -8.69 23.02
N ASN A 267 -18.36 -9.31 23.25
CA ASN A 267 -18.45 -10.39 24.22
C ASN A 267 -17.64 -11.56 23.65
N THR A 268 -16.78 -12.16 24.48
CA THR A 268 -15.90 -13.27 24.11
C THR A 268 -16.61 -14.50 23.50
N SER A 269 -17.95 -14.53 23.54
CA SER A 269 -18.80 -15.58 22.97
C SER A 269 -19.19 -15.39 21.50
N ASP A 270 -19.08 -14.19 20.92
CA ASP A 270 -19.54 -13.87 19.56
C ASP A 270 -18.40 -13.72 18.55
N MET A 271 -17.18 -14.16 18.90
CA MET A 271 -16.06 -14.14 17.96
C MET A 271 -16.39 -15.00 16.74
N PRO A 272 -16.14 -14.51 15.51
CA PRO A 272 -16.17 -15.32 14.31
C PRO A 272 -15.42 -16.63 14.57
N ASN A 273 -15.93 -17.72 14.01
CA ASN A 273 -15.37 -19.07 14.12
C ASN A 273 -13.82 -19.01 14.14
N LYS A 274 -13.14 -19.85 14.93
CA LYS A 274 -11.65 -19.84 15.07
C LYS A 274 -10.89 -19.87 13.73
N ASN A 275 -11.57 -20.28 12.67
CA ASN A 275 -11.09 -20.39 11.30
C ASN A 275 -11.35 -19.16 10.41
N CYS A 276 -12.12 -18.17 10.86
CA CYS A 276 -12.39 -16.95 10.10
C CYS A 276 -11.31 -15.91 10.44
N HIS A 277 -10.32 -15.76 9.56
CA HIS A 277 -9.28 -14.76 9.73
C HIS A 277 -9.54 -13.47 8.94
N LEU A 278 -10.59 -13.37 8.13
CA LEU A 278 -10.89 -12.21 7.30
C LEU A 278 -12.20 -11.52 7.70
N LEU A 279 -12.09 -10.26 8.11
CA LEU A 279 -13.21 -9.42 8.50
C LEU A 279 -13.38 -8.27 7.51
N LEU A 280 -14.61 -8.09 7.04
CA LEU A 280 -14.98 -7.00 6.15
C LEU A 280 -15.69 -5.91 6.95
N SER A 281 -15.27 -4.67 6.78
CA SER A 281 -15.93 -3.52 7.41
C SER A 281 -16.06 -2.38 6.41
N SER A 282 -17.18 -1.67 6.44
CA SER A 282 -17.32 -0.44 5.68
C SER A 282 -16.55 0.70 6.34
N GLU A 283 -16.17 1.69 5.54
CA GLU A 283 -15.61 2.96 5.99
C GLU A 283 -16.47 3.58 7.11
N HIS A 284 -17.79 3.67 6.94
CA HIS A 284 -18.69 4.21 7.96
C HIS A 284 -18.65 3.43 9.28
N ASN A 285 -18.68 2.09 9.21
CA ASN A 285 -18.63 1.25 10.39
C ASN A 285 -17.29 1.36 11.12
N CYS A 286 -16.17 1.39 10.38
CA CYS A 286 -14.85 1.58 10.98
C CYS A 286 -14.74 2.94 11.70
N HIS A 287 -15.24 4.03 11.12
CA HIS A 287 -15.24 5.34 11.81
C HIS A 287 -16.01 5.30 13.12
N LYS A 288 -17.19 4.65 13.13
CA LYS A 288 -17.96 4.47 14.37
C LYS A 288 -17.21 3.64 15.40
N MET A 289 -16.56 2.54 14.97
CA MET A 289 -15.75 1.71 15.86
C MET A 289 -14.54 2.47 16.43
N ILE A 290 -13.90 3.34 15.62
CA ILE A 290 -12.84 4.25 16.08
C ILE A 290 -13.36 5.19 17.18
N GLN A 291 -14.57 5.72 17.02
CA GLN A 291 -15.17 6.66 17.98
C GLN A 291 -15.67 5.98 19.26
N ASN A 292 -16.30 4.82 19.14
CA ASN A 292 -17.02 4.17 20.24
C ASN A 292 -16.20 3.07 20.94
N PHE A 293 -15.35 2.34 20.20
CA PHE A 293 -14.67 1.12 20.67
C PHE A 293 -13.23 0.98 20.09
N PRO A 294 -12.34 1.98 20.30
CA PRO A 294 -11.02 2.03 19.65
C PRO A 294 -10.11 0.86 20.05
N SER A 295 -10.13 0.44 21.32
CA SER A 295 -9.29 -0.66 21.81
C SER A 295 -9.74 -2.03 21.31
N GLU A 296 -11.06 -2.23 21.17
CA GLU A 296 -11.64 -3.44 20.57
C GLU A 296 -11.27 -3.54 19.09
N LEU A 297 -11.35 -2.43 18.35
CA LEU A 297 -10.95 -2.37 16.95
C LEU A 297 -9.47 -2.73 16.77
N ALA A 298 -8.58 -2.11 17.56
CA ALA A 298 -7.14 -2.40 17.49
C ALA A 298 -6.83 -3.87 17.83
N ARG A 299 -7.48 -4.42 18.86
CA ARG A 299 -7.35 -5.85 19.21
C ARG A 299 -7.82 -6.75 18.06
N THR A 300 -8.94 -6.40 17.43
CA THR A 300 -9.48 -7.14 16.29
C THR A 300 -8.52 -7.13 15.10
N ALA A 301 -7.98 -5.96 14.74
CA ALA A 301 -7.04 -5.77 13.64
C ALA A 301 -5.66 -6.42 13.87
N LYS A 302 -5.29 -6.64 15.13
CA LYS A 302 -4.11 -7.45 15.50
C LYS A 302 -4.34 -8.93 15.22
N ASP A 303 -5.52 -9.44 15.58
CA ASP A 303 -5.82 -10.88 15.50
C ASP A 303 -6.34 -11.34 14.14
N HIS A 304 -6.99 -10.46 13.40
CA HIS A 304 -7.67 -10.77 12.14
C HIS A 304 -7.13 -9.87 11.02
N LEU A 305 -7.21 -10.39 9.80
CA LEU A 305 -7.09 -9.59 8.59
C LEU A 305 -8.38 -8.77 8.44
N MET A 306 -8.28 -7.45 8.54
CA MET A 306 -9.42 -6.54 8.35
C MET A 306 -9.29 -5.86 6.99
N LEU A 307 -10.35 -5.94 6.20
CA LEU A 307 -10.45 -5.32 4.89
C LEU A 307 -11.51 -4.22 4.94
N LEU A 308 -11.10 -3.00 4.60
CA LEU A 308 -11.97 -1.82 4.62
C LEU A 308 -12.59 -1.56 3.25
N THR A 309 -13.90 -1.66 3.12
CA THR A 309 -14.59 -1.33 1.86
C THR A 309 -14.93 0.18 1.83
N PRO A 310 -14.57 0.91 0.76
CA PRO A 310 -14.92 2.33 0.62
C PRO A 310 -16.43 2.56 0.62
N ASN A 311 -16.90 3.68 1.17
CA ASN A 311 -18.32 4.01 1.17
C ASN A 311 -18.89 4.13 -0.25
N ALA A 312 -20.16 3.70 -0.41
CA ALA A 312 -20.87 3.82 -1.69
C ALA A 312 -21.11 5.27 -2.14
N SER A 313 -21.10 6.23 -1.21
CA SER A 313 -21.24 7.66 -1.48
C SER A 313 -20.05 8.28 -2.22
N ARG A 314 -18.90 7.60 -2.26
CA ARG A 314 -17.71 8.01 -3.03
C ARG A 314 -17.88 7.66 -4.50
N ILE A 315 -18.81 8.38 -5.15
CA ILE A 315 -19.17 8.18 -6.57
C ILE A 315 -18.04 8.71 -7.48
N ASP A 316 -17.25 9.66 -6.99
CA ASP A 316 -16.10 10.29 -7.66
C ASP A 316 -14.78 9.51 -7.53
N SER A 317 -14.82 8.30 -6.96
CA SER A 317 -13.62 7.48 -6.67
C SER A 317 -12.60 8.17 -5.75
N SER A 318 -13.02 9.15 -4.94
CA SER A 318 -12.15 9.79 -3.94
C SER A 318 -11.57 8.77 -2.95
N ASN A 319 -10.28 8.88 -2.66
CA ASN A 319 -9.60 8.01 -1.70
C ASN A 319 -9.78 8.48 -0.26
N MET A 320 -9.81 7.53 0.67
CA MET A 320 -9.71 7.80 2.11
C MET A 320 -8.27 8.14 2.50
N ASN A 321 -8.08 8.83 3.62
CA ASN A 321 -6.76 8.92 4.23
C ASN A 321 -6.42 7.56 4.87
N PRO A 322 -5.43 6.80 4.33
CA PRO A 322 -5.13 5.47 4.85
C PRO A 322 -4.51 5.51 6.25
N GLN A 323 -3.89 6.63 6.64
CA GLN A 323 -3.22 6.78 7.93
C GLN A 323 -4.19 6.58 9.11
N GLU A 324 -5.42 7.08 8.98
CA GLU A 324 -6.45 6.95 10.02
C GLU A 324 -6.74 5.49 10.38
N PHE A 325 -6.71 4.60 9.38
CA PHE A 325 -6.99 3.17 9.55
C PHE A 325 -5.72 2.37 9.86
N TRP A 326 -4.58 2.73 9.27
CA TRP A 326 -3.28 2.14 9.60
C TRP A 326 -2.92 2.36 11.07
N ASN A 327 -3.32 3.50 11.64
CA ASN A 327 -3.17 3.78 13.07
C ASN A 327 -3.84 2.72 13.96
N TYR A 328 -4.87 2.02 13.48
CA TYR A 328 -5.51 0.90 14.20
C TYR A 328 -5.03 -0.48 13.71
N GLY A 329 -4.03 -0.52 12.82
CA GLY A 329 -3.53 -1.75 12.22
C GLY A 329 -4.43 -2.32 11.11
N ILE A 330 -5.38 -1.57 10.56
CA ILE A 330 -6.25 -2.08 9.49
C ILE A 330 -5.46 -2.16 8.17
N GLN A 331 -5.63 -3.23 7.39
CA GLN A 331 -4.86 -3.48 6.18
C GLN A 331 -5.45 -2.72 4.97
N MET A 332 -4.70 -1.74 4.43
CA MET A 332 -5.17 -0.76 3.43
C MET A 332 -4.05 -0.27 2.48
N GLN A 333 -4.44 0.38 1.36
CA GLN A 333 -3.54 0.98 0.36
C GLN A 333 -2.58 2.05 0.90
N GLY A 334 -1.36 2.16 0.35
CA GLY A 334 -0.55 3.38 0.39
C GLY A 334 0.91 3.30 0.89
N LYS A 335 1.37 2.20 1.49
CA LYS A 335 2.71 2.14 2.15
C LYS A 335 3.76 1.27 1.43
N PHE A 336 3.53 0.92 0.17
CA PHE A 336 4.14 -0.26 -0.44
C PHE A 336 5.39 -0.01 -1.29
N SER A 337 6.15 1.06 -1.00
CA SER A 337 7.53 1.18 -1.49
C SER A 337 8.54 0.46 -0.57
N GLU A 338 8.17 0.18 0.68
CA GLU A 338 9.00 -0.57 1.64
C GLU A 338 9.11 -2.06 1.30
N ASN A 339 10.07 -2.73 1.94
CA ASN A 339 10.21 -4.18 1.94
C ASN A 339 10.30 -4.77 0.52
N GLY A 340 11.06 -4.11 -0.35
CA GLY A 340 11.22 -4.46 -1.76
C GLY A 340 9.98 -4.18 -2.61
N GLY A 341 9.08 -3.36 -2.10
CA GLY A 341 7.78 -3.07 -2.70
C GLY A 341 6.95 -4.33 -2.92
N CYS A 342 7.11 -5.36 -2.09
CA CYS A 342 6.54 -6.67 -2.36
C CYS A 342 5.02 -6.76 -2.09
N GLY A 343 4.41 -5.66 -1.64
CA GLY A 343 2.99 -5.51 -1.33
C GLY A 343 2.56 -6.00 0.06
N TYR A 344 3.53 -6.40 0.90
CA TYR A 344 3.34 -6.79 2.29
C TYR A 344 4.35 -6.05 3.16
N VAL A 345 3.88 -5.26 4.12
CA VAL A 345 4.73 -4.49 5.05
C VAL A 345 4.39 -4.90 6.46
N LEU A 346 5.37 -5.36 7.22
CA LEU A 346 5.17 -5.84 8.59
C LEU A 346 4.74 -4.68 9.48
N LYS A 347 3.68 -4.89 10.27
CA LYS A 347 3.21 -3.91 11.26
C LYS A 347 4.26 -3.67 12.35
N PRO A 348 4.28 -2.46 12.96
CA PRO A 348 5.11 -2.18 14.14
C PRO A 348 4.93 -3.24 15.24
N SER A 349 5.97 -3.51 16.03
CA SER A 349 5.90 -4.50 17.12
C SER A 349 4.77 -4.20 18.12
N ILE A 350 4.56 -2.92 18.46
CA ILE A 350 3.50 -2.48 19.38
C ILE A 350 2.08 -2.88 18.92
N MET A 351 1.83 -2.90 17.61
CA MET A 351 0.54 -3.35 17.03
C MET A 351 0.40 -4.87 16.99
N ARG A 352 1.51 -5.61 17.11
CA ARG A 352 1.55 -7.07 17.02
C ARG A 352 1.59 -7.74 18.39
N GLU A 353 2.22 -7.10 19.36
CA GLU A 353 2.53 -7.70 20.66
C GLU A 353 1.59 -7.21 21.77
N GLU A 354 1.19 -5.94 21.74
CA GLU A 354 0.34 -5.32 22.76
C GLU A 354 -1.03 -4.93 22.20
N VAL A 355 -1.93 -4.40 23.04
CA VAL A 355 -3.15 -3.72 22.59
C VAL A 355 -2.82 -2.24 22.57
N TYR A 356 -2.68 -1.69 21.37
CA TYR A 356 -2.28 -0.31 21.12
C TYR A 356 -3.47 0.50 20.64
N THR A 357 -3.70 1.67 21.22
CA THR A 357 -4.65 2.66 20.69
C THR A 357 -3.93 3.95 20.31
N PRO A 358 -4.26 4.56 19.16
CA PRO A 358 -3.67 5.84 18.77
C PRO A 358 -3.87 6.92 19.84
N GLY A 359 -2.77 7.53 20.27
CA GLY A 359 -2.75 8.55 21.33
C GLY A 359 -2.35 8.03 22.71
N ASP A 360 -2.19 6.71 22.89
CA ASP A 360 -1.58 6.17 24.10
C ASP A 360 -0.12 6.62 24.25
N ILE A 361 0.30 6.81 25.50
CA ILE A 361 1.71 7.12 25.80
C ILE A 361 2.53 5.87 25.54
N MET A 362 3.42 5.95 24.55
CA MET A 362 4.24 4.82 24.15
C MET A 362 5.39 4.59 25.12
N PRO A 363 5.65 3.33 25.54
CA PRO A 363 6.78 2.99 26.39
C PRO A 363 8.12 2.95 25.62
N ILE A 364 8.18 3.55 24.43
CA ILE A 364 9.32 3.51 23.51
C ILE A 364 9.89 4.93 23.41
N PRO A 365 11.20 5.13 23.61
CA PRO A 365 11.80 6.44 23.44
C PRO A 365 11.79 6.84 21.95
N PRO A 366 11.44 8.10 21.62
CA PRO A 366 11.38 8.53 20.23
C PRO A 366 12.77 8.58 19.60
N GLN A 367 12.83 8.33 18.29
CA GLN A 367 13.96 8.67 17.44
C GLN A 367 13.89 10.16 17.09
N ILE A 368 15.04 10.80 16.93
CA ILE A 368 15.14 12.20 16.53
C ILE A 368 15.63 12.27 15.10
N LEU A 369 14.83 12.85 14.22
CA LEU A 369 15.20 13.20 12.85
C LEU A 369 15.68 14.64 12.80
N TYR A 370 16.97 14.81 12.52
CA TYR A 370 17.55 16.08 12.12
C TYR A 370 17.53 16.16 10.60
N LEU A 371 16.82 17.14 10.07
CA LEU A 371 16.67 17.35 8.63
C LEU A 371 17.09 18.77 8.28
N ARG A 372 18.09 18.91 7.42
CA ARG A 372 18.50 20.20 6.86
C ARG A 372 18.13 20.26 5.39
N ILE A 373 17.27 21.20 5.04
CA ILE A 373 16.91 21.51 3.65
C ILE A 373 17.94 22.53 3.14
N LEU A 374 18.85 22.09 2.27
CA LEU A 374 19.97 22.92 1.83
C LEU A 374 19.58 23.76 0.62
N SER A 375 19.13 23.10 -0.46
CA SER A 375 18.82 23.77 -1.72
C SER A 375 17.88 22.95 -2.61
N GLY A 376 17.25 23.60 -3.59
CA GLY A 376 16.57 22.95 -4.71
C GLY A 376 17.40 23.03 -6.00
N GLN A 377 17.11 22.16 -6.96
CA GLN A 377 17.71 22.16 -8.30
C GLN A 377 16.60 22.05 -9.34
N HIS A 378 16.63 22.94 -10.33
CA HIS A 378 15.75 22.96 -11.50
C HIS A 378 14.26 22.81 -11.19
N LEU A 379 13.75 23.61 -10.23
CA LEU A 379 12.33 23.59 -9.91
C LEU A 379 11.52 24.09 -11.11
N PRO A 380 10.59 23.28 -11.67
CA PRO A 380 9.80 23.69 -12.81
C PRO A 380 8.83 24.80 -12.42
N ARG A 381 8.41 25.59 -13.42
CA ARG A 381 7.31 26.51 -13.22
C ARG A 381 6.01 25.74 -13.03
N PRO A 382 5.17 26.12 -12.04
CA PRO A 382 3.83 25.57 -11.89
C PRO A 382 3.01 25.68 -13.17
N ARG A 383 2.21 24.64 -13.46
CA ARG A 383 1.34 24.61 -14.65
C ARG A 383 0.15 25.54 -14.43
N GLY A 384 0.10 26.66 -15.15
CA GLY A 384 -1.02 27.61 -15.10
C GLY A 384 -0.62 29.03 -14.71
N SER A 385 0.63 29.25 -14.28
CA SER A 385 1.13 30.59 -13.96
C SER A 385 1.08 31.49 -15.19
N THR A 386 0.18 32.48 -15.15
CA THR A 386 -0.03 33.49 -16.19
C THR A 386 0.85 34.73 -15.99
N ALA A 387 1.72 34.72 -14.97
CA ALA A 387 2.57 35.85 -14.65
C ALA A 387 3.65 36.04 -15.71
N LYS A 388 3.68 37.24 -16.31
CA LYS A 388 4.70 37.70 -17.27
C LYS A 388 6.10 37.90 -16.64
N GLY A 389 6.30 37.47 -15.39
CA GLY A 389 7.56 37.53 -14.66
C GLY A 389 8.29 36.20 -14.72
N ASN A 390 9.61 36.23 -14.83
CA ASN A 390 10.43 35.00 -14.93
C ASN A 390 10.72 34.33 -13.57
N SER A 391 10.07 34.79 -12.50
CA SER A 391 10.41 34.51 -11.11
C SER A 391 9.41 33.57 -10.47
N THR A 392 9.92 32.45 -9.95
CA THR A 392 9.24 31.60 -8.98
C THR A 392 9.84 31.90 -7.61
N ASP A 393 8.99 31.89 -6.59
CA ASP A 393 9.29 32.15 -5.19
C ASP A 393 9.12 30.85 -4.37
N PRO A 394 10.01 29.83 -4.54
CA PRO A 394 9.80 28.52 -3.94
C PRO A 394 10.00 28.50 -2.41
N TYR A 395 9.26 27.62 -1.75
CA TYR A 395 9.51 27.16 -0.38
C TYR A 395 9.25 25.66 -0.24
N VAL A 396 9.77 25.06 0.83
CA VAL A 396 9.62 23.63 1.12
C VAL A 396 8.85 23.44 2.42
N VAL A 397 7.81 22.61 2.37
CA VAL A 397 7.10 22.09 3.53
C VAL A 397 7.57 20.66 3.78
N VAL A 398 7.88 20.36 5.03
CA VAL A 398 8.19 19.01 5.50
C VAL A 398 7.06 18.58 6.43
N GLU A 399 6.32 17.57 6.01
CA GLU A 399 5.22 16.99 6.78
C GLU A 399 5.61 15.60 7.28
N ILE A 400 5.36 15.34 8.56
CA ILE A 400 5.45 14.02 9.15
C ILE A 400 4.02 13.48 9.29
N PHE A 401 3.75 12.35 8.65
CA PHE A 401 2.51 11.60 8.83
C PHE A 401 2.80 10.33 9.61
N GLY A 402 1.88 9.89 10.48
CA GLY A 402 2.09 8.67 11.26
C GLY A 402 1.07 8.52 12.37
N CYS A 403 1.56 8.07 13.53
CA CYS A 403 0.80 8.17 14.78
C CYS A 403 0.45 9.64 15.04
N PRO A 404 -0.75 9.98 15.58
CA PRO A 404 -1.11 11.37 15.84
C PRO A 404 -0.09 12.15 16.69
N THR A 405 0.66 11.47 17.56
CA THR A 405 1.72 12.12 18.38
C THR A 405 2.97 12.48 17.60
N ASP A 406 3.21 11.83 16.45
CA ASP A 406 4.36 12.09 15.59
C ASP A 406 4.03 13.08 14.45
N CYS A 407 2.73 13.34 14.22
CA CYS A 407 2.29 14.22 13.14
C CYS A 407 2.70 15.67 13.42
N THR A 408 3.45 16.26 12.50
CA THR A 408 3.96 17.63 12.59
C THR A 408 4.29 18.17 11.20
N GLU A 409 4.27 19.49 11.06
CA GLU A 409 4.53 20.19 9.80
C GLU A 409 5.44 21.38 10.10
N GLU A 410 6.50 21.52 9.31
CA GLU A 410 7.41 22.65 9.35
C GLU A 410 7.65 23.14 7.92
N ARG A 411 7.90 24.44 7.76
CA ARG A 411 8.19 25.03 6.44
C ARG A 411 9.42 25.92 6.45
N THR A 412 10.13 25.94 5.34
CA THR A 412 11.20 26.91 5.11
C THR A 412 10.62 28.30 4.83
N ARG A 413 11.48 29.30 4.88
CA ARG A 413 11.22 30.61 4.29
C ARG A 413 11.18 30.50 2.77
N THR A 414 10.42 31.41 2.18
CA THR A 414 10.34 31.63 0.74
C THR A 414 11.63 32.22 0.20
N VAL A 415 12.19 31.60 -0.84
CA VAL A 415 13.32 32.13 -1.60
C VAL A 415 12.75 32.92 -2.78
N LYS A 416 13.03 34.21 -2.87
CA LYS A 416 12.44 35.07 -3.91
C LYS A 416 13.19 35.01 -5.23
N ASN A 417 12.45 34.88 -6.32
CA ASN A 417 12.87 34.97 -7.72
C ASN A 417 13.98 33.98 -8.11
N ASP A 418 14.02 32.80 -7.51
CA ASP A 418 15.04 31.76 -7.80
C ASP A 418 14.45 30.35 -7.79
N GLY A 419 13.90 29.92 -8.93
CA GLY A 419 13.50 28.52 -9.14
C GLY A 419 14.62 27.62 -9.67
N ALA A 420 15.73 28.20 -10.12
CA ALA A 420 16.79 27.41 -10.73
C ALA A 420 17.59 26.68 -9.66
N ASN A 421 18.04 27.39 -8.63
CA ASN A 421 18.88 26.84 -7.56
C ASN A 421 18.62 27.51 -6.20
N PRO A 422 17.39 27.51 -5.68
CA PRO A 422 17.08 28.17 -4.41
C PRO A 422 17.90 27.56 -3.28
N ALA A 423 18.53 28.43 -2.47
CA ALA A 423 19.21 28.04 -1.25
C ALA A 423 18.32 28.35 -0.04
N PHE A 424 17.83 27.30 0.61
CA PHE A 424 16.99 27.42 1.80
C PHE A 424 17.85 27.51 3.07
N ASP A 425 18.77 26.56 3.21
CA ASP A 425 19.68 26.38 4.34
C ASP A 425 19.01 26.39 5.74
N GLU A 426 17.89 25.67 5.87
CA GLU A 426 17.13 25.59 7.12
C GLU A 426 17.17 24.19 7.72
N SER A 427 17.15 24.11 9.06
CA SER A 427 17.24 22.86 9.80
C SER A 427 16.03 22.67 10.70
N PHE A 428 15.44 21.49 10.63
CA PHE A 428 14.29 21.05 11.41
C PHE A 428 14.66 19.83 12.26
N GLN A 429 13.94 19.68 13.38
CA GLN A 429 14.07 18.54 14.27
C GLN A 429 12.68 17.97 14.53
N PHE A 430 12.52 16.67 14.31
CA PHE A 430 11.27 15.95 14.54
C PHE A 430 11.49 14.80 15.52
N GLU A 431 10.55 14.59 16.44
CA GLU A 431 10.54 13.45 17.35
C GLU A 431 9.56 12.39 16.81
N ILE A 432 10.08 11.19 16.54
CA ILE A 432 9.33 10.10 15.92
C ILE A 432 9.26 8.93 16.88
N THR A 433 8.07 8.70 17.42
CA THR A 433 7.79 7.65 18.43
C THR A 433 7.58 6.29 17.80
N VAL A 434 6.90 6.24 16.63
CA VAL A 434 6.64 5.00 15.88
C VAL A 434 7.20 5.10 14.44
N PRO A 435 8.53 4.97 14.28
CA PRO A 435 9.22 5.01 12.99
C PRO A 435 8.60 4.14 11.90
N GLU A 436 8.18 2.92 12.25
CA GLU A 436 7.61 1.96 11.29
C GLU A 436 6.21 2.36 10.80
N MET A 437 5.62 3.44 11.34
CA MET A 437 4.40 4.07 10.83
C MET A 437 4.66 5.40 10.14
N ALA A 438 5.74 6.09 10.48
CA ALA A 438 6.00 7.43 10.01
C ALA A 438 6.33 7.49 8.51
N LEU A 439 5.79 8.52 7.84
CA LEU A 439 6.11 8.93 6.49
C LEU A 439 6.61 10.38 6.56
N VAL A 440 7.67 10.68 5.82
CA VAL A 440 8.18 12.04 5.64
C VAL A 440 7.84 12.49 4.22
N ARG A 441 7.05 13.56 4.12
CA ARG A 441 6.68 14.19 2.85
C ARG A 441 7.42 15.51 2.70
N PHE A 442 8.07 15.67 1.56
CA PHE A 442 8.65 16.90 1.08
C PHE A 442 7.68 17.46 0.06
N LEU A 443 7.17 18.67 0.29
CA LEU A 443 6.27 19.36 -0.61
C LEU A 443 6.91 20.69 -1.00
N VAL A 444 7.01 20.96 -2.29
CA VAL A 444 7.59 22.19 -2.84
C VAL A 444 6.48 22.98 -3.50
N LEU A 445 6.34 24.22 -3.05
CA LEU A 445 5.30 25.15 -3.47
C LEU A 445 5.93 26.47 -3.92
N ASP A 446 5.24 27.17 -4.81
CA ASP A 446 5.54 28.54 -5.23
C ASP A 446 4.65 29.50 -4.39
N ASP A 447 5.26 30.41 -3.64
CA ASP A 447 4.56 31.38 -2.77
C ASP A 447 3.91 32.46 -3.65
N ASP A 448 2.59 32.37 -3.81
CA ASP A 448 1.82 33.23 -4.70
C ASP A 448 0.77 34.03 -3.91
N PHE A 449 0.39 35.21 -4.43
CA PHE A 449 -0.47 36.15 -3.68
C PHE A 449 -1.89 35.63 -3.39
N ILE A 450 -2.38 34.66 -4.16
CA ILE A 450 -3.77 34.17 -4.10
C ILE A 450 -3.80 32.77 -3.50
N ASP A 451 -3.15 31.81 -4.16
CA ASP A 451 -3.01 30.43 -3.74
C ASP A 451 -1.60 29.96 -4.12
N ASP A 452 -0.99 29.17 -3.24
CA ASP A 452 0.35 28.65 -3.48
C ASP A 452 0.32 27.54 -4.53
N ASP A 453 1.19 27.67 -5.51
CA ASP A 453 1.19 26.85 -6.71
C ASP A 453 2.07 25.60 -6.50
N PHE A 454 1.55 24.42 -6.84
CA PHE A 454 2.30 23.16 -6.67
C PHE A 454 3.46 23.03 -7.67
N ILE A 455 4.66 22.76 -7.15
CA ILE A 455 5.85 22.46 -7.97
C ILE A 455 6.14 20.96 -8.01
N GLY A 456 6.24 20.33 -6.84
CA GLY A 456 6.62 18.93 -6.74
C GLY A 456 6.49 18.36 -5.33
N GLN A 457 6.43 17.04 -5.22
CA GLN A 457 6.43 16.35 -3.93
C GLN A 457 7.29 15.09 -3.92
N TYR A 458 7.65 14.64 -2.73
CA TYR A 458 8.22 13.31 -2.52
C TYR A 458 7.85 12.79 -1.14
N THR A 459 7.24 11.61 -1.07
CA THR A 459 6.88 10.96 0.20
C THR A 459 7.69 9.69 0.36
N ILE A 460 8.34 9.54 1.51
CA ILE A 460 9.18 8.39 1.84
C ILE A 460 8.87 7.86 3.24
N PRO A 461 8.79 6.55 3.43
CA PRO A 461 8.72 5.99 4.76
C PRO A 461 9.98 6.26 5.58
N PHE A 462 9.80 6.55 6.87
CA PHE A 462 10.89 6.93 7.76
C PHE A 462 12.02 5.88 7.77
N GLU A 463 11.68 4.60 7.83
CA GLU A 463 12.64 3.49 7.82
C GLU A 463 13.46 3.39 6.53
N CYS A 464 13.00 4.03 5.44
CA CYS A 464 13.72 4.06 4.17
C CYS A 464 14.65 5.27 4.01
N LEU A 465 14.77 6.15 5.02
CA LEU A 465 15.64 7.33 4.96
C LEU A 465 17.12 6.95 5.10
N LYS A 466 17.95 7.33 4.13
CA LYS A 466 19.40 7.29 4.27
C LYS A 466 19.94 8.54 4.96
N ASN A 467 20.77 8.34 5.99
CA ASN A 467 21.55 9.41 6.63
C ASN A 467 22.60 10.03 5.69
N GLY A 468 23.03 11.25 6.01
CA GLY A 468 24.04 12.02 5.30
C GLY A 468 23.44 12.99 4.28
N TYR A 469 24.29 13.49 3.38
CA TYR A 469 23.89 14.33 2.26
C TYR A 469 23.18 13.49 1.18
N ARG A 470 21.98 13.90 0.79
CA ARG A 470 21.11 13.16 -0.12
C ARG A 470 20.37 14.07 -1.08
N HIS A 471 20.08 13.53 -2.27
CA HIS A 471 19.12 14.13 -3.20
C HIS A 471 17.73 13.50 -3.03
N VAL A 472 16.71 14.34 -3.04
CA VAL A 472 15.30 13.96 -3.03
C VAL A 472 14.75 14.21 -4.44
N PRO A 473 14.43 13.17 -5.22
CA PRO A 473 13.84 13.35 -6.54
C PRO A 473 12.38 13.79 -6.40
N LEU A 474 12.02 14.92 -7.00
CA LEU A 474 10.66 15.44 -6.90
C LEU A 474 9.75 14.77 -7.94
N LEU A 475 8.49 14.56 -7.57
CA LEU A 475 7.44 13.99 -8.39
C LEU A 475 6.37 15.03 -8.70
N ASN A 476 5.71 14.91 -9.84
CA ASN A 476 4.52 15.70 -10.17
C ASN A 476 3.27 15.19 -9.42
N ASN A 477 2.11 15.81 -9.68
CA ASN A 477 0.83 15.43 -9.07
C ASN A 477 0.38 14.02 -9.48
N GLU A 478 0.83 13.55 -10.64
CA GLU A 478 0.56 12.21 -11.18
C GLU A 478 1.51 11.14 -10.60
N GLY A 479 2.51 11.53 -9.80
CA GLY A 479 3.51 10.64 -9.20
C GLY A 479 4.65 10.25 -10.14
N GLU A 480 4.82 10.95 -11.26
CA GLU A 480 5.91 10.77 -12.20
C GLU A 480 7.12 11.63 -11.79
N VAL A 481 8.33 11.13 -12.06
CA VAL A 481 9.57 11.81 -11.70
C VAL A 481 9.76 13.07 -12.56
N LEU A 482 9.99 14.20 -11.91
CA LEU A 482 10.42 15.44 -12.56
C LEU A 482 11.90 15.34 -12.88
N GLU A 483 12.24 15.24 -14.17
CA GLU A 483 13.63 15.08 -14.61
C GLU A 483 14.52 16.24 -14.13
N ASN A 484 15.67 15.89 -13.54
CA ASN A 484 16.66 16.82 -13.00
C ASN A 484 16.16 17.77 -11.89
N CYS A 485 14.97 17.53 -11.35
CA CYS A 485 14.36 18.33 -10.30
C CYS A 485 14.55 17.65 -8.94
N THR A 486 15.42 18.20 -8.09
CA THR A 486 15.74 17.59 -6.80
C THR A 486 15.81 18.61 -5.66
N LEU A 487 15.61 18.14 -4.43
CA LEU A 487 16.08 18.83 -3.23
C LEU A 487 17.38 18.19 -2.75
N PHE A 488 18.37 19.02 -2.39
CA PHE A 488 19.55 18.57 -1.68
C PHE A 488 19.35 18.77 -0.19
N VAL A 489 19.46 17.68 0.58
CA VAL A 489 19.18 17.66 2.02
C VAL A 489 20.29 16.96 2.78
N HIS A 490 20.39 17.26 4.07
CA HIS A 490 21.19 16.47 5.01
C HIS A 490 20.30 15.83 6.06
N VAL A 491 20.39 14.52 6.18
CA VAL A 491 19.57 13.71 7.10
C VAL A 491 20.44 13.11 8.19
N ALA A 492 20.02 13.22 9.45
CA ALA A 492 20.62 12.47 10.53
C ALA A 492 19.53 11.97 11.49
N VAL A 493 19.38 10.65 11.56
CA VAL A 493 18.51 9.98 12.52
C VAL A 493 19.36 9.53 13.72
N THR A 494 18.91 9.89 14.91
CA THR A 494 19.56 9.48 16.16
C THR A 494 18.53 8.88 17.11
N ASN A 495 18.92 7.81 17.80
CA ASN A 495 18.15 7.33 18.94
C ASN A 495 18.52 8.18 20.16
N ARG A 496 17.58 8.45 21.09
CA ARG A 496 17.91 9.09 22.38
C ARG A 496 18.98 8.31 23.18
N TYR A 497 19.25 7.07 22.80
CA TYR A 497 20.51 6.39 23.10
C TYR A 497 21.49 6.62 21.96
N GLY A 498 22.47 7.51 22.16
CA GLY A 498 23.58 7.70 21.23
C GLY A 498 24.26 6.36 20.90
N GLY A 499 24.03 5.83 19.69
CA GLY A 499 24.58 4.57 19.23
C GLY A 499 23.90 4.13 17.95
N GLY A 500 24.64 4.14 16.83
CA GLY A 500 24.12 3.86 15.50
C GLY A 500 23.39 2.53 15.37
N VAL A 501 22.56 2.46 14.33
CA VAL A 501 21.82 1.29 13.85
C VAL A 501 22.62 -0.01 14.07
N ILE A 502 22.24 -0.79 15.08
CA ILE A 502 22.75 -2.15 15.27
C ILE A 502 21.93 -3.05 14.36
N ASN A 503 22.38 -3.19 13.11
CA ASN A 503 21.90 -4.25 12.24
C ASN A 503 22.34 -5.60 12.82
N ASN A 504 21.40 -6.31 13.45
CA ASN A 504 21.58 -7.68 13.93
C ASN A 504 21.67 -8.65 12.75
N PHE A 505 22.81 -8.68 12.06
CA PHE A 505 23.23 -9.86 11.32
C PHE A 505 23.77 -10.88 12.33
N LYS A 506 22.89 -11.71 12.87
CA LYS A 506 23.32 -13.01 13.38
C LYS A 506 23.48 -13.94 12.18
N SER A 507 24.74 -14.19 11.82
CA SER A 507 25.10 -15.36 11.02
C SER A 507 24.80 -16.61 11.87
N GLU A 508 23.80 -17.37 11.47
CA GLU A 508 23.68 -18.76 11.91
C GLU A 508 24.55 -19.62 10.97
N ASN A 509 25.56 -20.25 11.56
CA ASN A 509 26.25 -21.41 11.00
C ASN A 509 25.36 -22.65 11.09
#